data_AF-A0A8J8KKZ3-F1
#
_entry.id   AF-A0A8J8KKZ3-F1
#
_cell.length_a   1.000
_cell.length_b   1.000
_cell.length_c   1.000
_cell.angle_alpha   90.00
_cell.angle_beta   90.00
_cell.angle_gamma   90.00
#
_symmetry.space_group_name_H-M   'P 1'
#
loop_
_entity.id
_entity.type
_entity.pdbx_description
1 polymer ?
#
loop_
_entity_poly.entity_id
_entity_poly.type
_entity_poly.pdbx_seq_one_letter_code
_entity_poly.pdbx_strand_id
1 'polypeptide(L)'
;MGSELVYKGDEDGQVADLVTYQEVANERTDGWINVIQPVAELAAQIVGTEFVPVAIREKPAAITAAILFGRELEMPPMQSLANIHVIEGRAALAAEQMRAMVFAAGHEITYPELSGVEVTARGRRRYSDGSWSAPTTVTWNRAMAEAAGLTGKQNWRKYPRAMLEARATAELCRLVFPDVTHGLPSAEELEDCGA
;
A
#
# COMPACT_ATOMS: atom_id res chain seq x y z
N MET A 1 -23.40 -13.57 -18.70
CA MET A 1 -24.21 -12.54 -18.02
C MET A 1 -25.32 -13.24 -17.25
N GLY A 2 -25.04 -13.66 -16.02
CA GLY A 2 -26.07 -14.12 -15.08
C GLY A 2 -26.20 -13.05 -14.01
N SER A 3 -27.30 -12.30 -14.03
CA SER A 3 -27.63 -11.32 -12.99
C SER A 3 -28.10 -12.09 -11.75
N GLU A 4 -27.28 -12.13 -10.71
CA GLU A 4 -27.67 -12.71 -9.43
C GLU A 4 -28.59 -11.72 -8.68
N LEU A 5 -29.74 -12.21 -8.21
CA LEU A 5 -30.76 -11.41 -7.53
C LEU A 5 -30.48 -11.41 -6.02
N VAL A 6 -30.49 -10.24 -5.39
CA VAL A 6 -30.22 -10.11 -3.94
C VAL A 6 -31.44 -9.53 -3.24
N TYR A 7 -31.83 -10.12 -2.11
CA TYR A 7 -32.97 -9.67 -1.30
C TYR A 7 -32.63 -8.43 -0.47
N LYS A 8 -33.50 -7.41 -0.52
CA LYS A 8 -33.52 -6.29 0.43
C LYS A 8 -34.81 -6.37 1.23
N GLY A 9 -34.72 -6.74 2.51
CA GLY A 9 -35.91 -6.91 3.37
C GLY A 9 -36.39 -5.56 3.94
N ASP A 10 -37.70 -5.33 3.91
CA ASP A 10 -38.41 -4.32 4.72
C ASP A 10 -39.12 -5.02 5.90
N GLU A 11 -39.28 -4.31 7.02
CA GLU A 11 -39.74 -4.84 8.32
C GLU A 11 -41.23 -5.27 8.37
N ASP A 12 -42.03 -5.06 7.32
CA ASP A 12 -43.49 -5.25 7.33
C ASP A 12 -44.03 -6.44 6.50
N GLY A 13 -43.17 -7.34 6.03
CA GLY A 13 -43.62 -8.62 5.44
C GLY A 13 -44.36 -8.53 4.09
N GLN A 14 -44.25 -7.40 3.38
CA GLN A 14 -44.60 -7.34 1.95
C GLN A 14 -43.39 -7.74 1.10
N VAL A 15 -43.64 -8.55 0.07
CA VAL A 15 -42.63 -9.12 -0.82
C VAL A 15 -41.87 -7.97 -1.51
N ALA A 16 -40.61 -7.77 -1.13
CA ALA A 16 -39.73 -6.78 -1.74
C ALA A 16 -39.36 -7.19 -3.17
N ASP A 17 -39.44 -6.24 -4.10
CA ASP A 17 -39.08 -6.43 -5.51
C ASP A 17 -37.66 -7.02 -5.66
N LEU A 18 -37.51 -7.97 -6.58
CA LEU A 18 -36.22 -8.55 -6.95
C LEU A 18 -35.45 -7.52 -7.80
N VAL A 19 -34.54 -6.79 -7.16
CA VAL A 19 -33.69 -5.79 -7.81
C VAL A 19 -32.41 -6.44 -8.32
N THR A 20 -31.96 -6.07 -9.52
CA THR A 20 -30.69 -6.58 -10.08
C THR A 20 -29.50 -5.92 -9.39
N TYR A 21 -28.39 -6.65 -9.21
CA TYR A 21 -27.18 -6.09 -8.57
C TYR A 21 -26.71 -4.77 -9.21
N GLN A 22 -26.89 -4.60 -10.53
CA GLN A 22 -26.52 -3.39 -11.25
C GLN A 22 -27.29 -2.13 -10.77
N GLU A 23 -28.50 -2.29 -10.23
CA GLU A 23 -29.35 -1.19 -9.77
C GLU A 23 -29.03 -0.75 -8.33
N VAL A 24 -28.30 -1.58 -7.57
CA VAL A 24 -27.84 -1.29 -6.19
C VAL A 24 -26.32 -1.11 -6.08
N ALA A 25 -25.59 -1.28 -7.19
CA ALA A 25 -24.14 -1.18 -7.23
C ALA A 25 -23.68 0.23 -6.87
N ASN A 26 -22.78 0.33 -5.89
CA ASN A 26 -22.12 1.57 -5.55
C ASN A 26 -20.85 1.68 -6.40
N GLU A 27 -20.83 2.65 -7.32
CA GLU A 27 -19.70 2.86 -8.24
C GLU A 27 -18.33 2.92 -7.54
N ARG A 28 -18.29 3.47 -6.32
CA ARG A 28 -17.07 3.60 -5.53
C ARG A 28 -16.56 2.26 -4.99
N THR A 29 -17.44 1.33 -4.62
CA THR A 29 -17.05 0.05 -4.00
C THR A 29 -17.12 -1.13 -4.96
N ASP A 30 -17.94 -1.04 -6.01
CA ASP A 30 -18.29 -2.18 -6.87
C ASP A 30 -17.72 -2.01 -8.29
N GLY A 31 -17.00 -0.91 -8.55
CA GLY A 31 -16.35 -0.64 -9.84
C GLY A 31 -15.35 -1.72 -10.29
N TRP A 32 -14.86 -2.56 -9.37
CA TRP A 32 -13.98 -3.69 -9.68
C TRP A 32 -14.66 -4.77 -10.52
N ILE A 33 -15.99 -4.93 -10.44
CA ILE A 33 -16.75 -5.98 -11.16
C ILE A 33 -16.57 -5.87 -12.67
N ASN A 34 -16.45 -4.64 -13.18
CA ASN A 34 -16.28 -4.40 -14.61
C ASN A 34 -14.84 -4.61 -15.11
N VAL A 35 -13.85 -4.58 -14.20
CA VAL A 35 -12.43 -4.63 -14.57
C VAL A 35 -11.74 -5.93 -14.15
N ILE A 36 -12.33 -6.71 -13.24
CA ILE A 36 -11.73 -7.96 -12.74
C ILE A 36 -11.43 -8.94 -13.88
N GLN A 37 -12.32 -9.08 -14.86
CA GLN A 37 -12.14 -10.00 -15.97
C GLN A 37 -10.95 -9.58 -16.89
N PRO A 38 -10.89 -8.34 -17.42
CA PRO A 38 -9.71 -7.86 -18.13
C PRO A 38 -8.40 -7.94 -17.34
N VAL A 39 -8.44 -7.65 -16.03
CA VAL A 39 -7.25 -7.73 -15.18
C VAL A 39 -6.79 -9.18 -14.99
N ALA A 40 -7.71 -10.13 -14.85
CA ALA A 40 -7.38 -11.54 -14.77
C ALA A 40 -6.76 -12.07 -16.07
N GLU A 41 -7.25 -11.61 -17.22
CA GLU A 41 -6.66 -11.92 -18.52
C GLU A 41 -5.25 -11.36 -18.67
N LEU A 42 -5.03 -10.10 -18.27
CA LEU A 42 -3.70 -9.50 -18.21
C LEU A 42 -2.76 -10.30 -17.30
N ALA A 43 -3.23 -10.63 -16.09
CA ALA A 43 -2.46 -11.40 -15.12
C ALA A 43 -2.03 -12.76 -15.67
N ALA A 44 -2.93 -13.46 -16.39
CA ALA A 44 -2.63 -14.73 -17.04
C ALA A 44 -1.57 -14.59 -18.16
N GLN A 45 -1.53 -13.47 -18.89
CA GLN A 45 -0.55 -13.24 -19.95
C GLN A 45 0.85 -12.95 -19.41
N ILE A 46 0.96 -12.27 -18.26
CA ILE A 46 2.25 -11.88 -17.68
C ILE A 46 2.74 -12.84 -16.59
N VAL A 47 1.98 -13.89 -16.29
CA VAL A 47 2.13 -14.76 -15.10
C VAL A 47 3.54 -15.33 -14.90
N GLY A 48 4.21 -15.70 -16.00
CA GLY A 48 5.55 -16.29 -15.98
C GLY A 48 6.69 -15.33 -16.29
N THR A 49 6.39 -14.04 -16.42
CA THR A 49 7.41 -13.03 -16.73
C THR A 49 8.27 -12.70 -15.51
N GLU A 50 9.48 -12.22 -15.77
CA GLU A 50 10.40 -11.80 -14.70
C GLU A 50 9.92 -10.53 -13.96
N PHE A 51 9.02 -9.76 -14.57
CA PHE A 51 8.39 -8.60 -13.94
C PHE A 51 7.46 -8.97 -12.78
N VAL A 52 6.93 -10.20 -12.76
CA VAL A 52 6.13 -10.68 -11.63
C VAL A 52 7.06 -11.13 -10.50
N PRO A 53 6.84 -10.64 -9.26
CA PRO A 53 7.63 -11.05 -8.11
C PRO A 53 7.61 -12.56 -7.91
N VAL A 54 8.78 -13.13 -7.57
CA VAL A 54 8.96 -14.59 -7.42
C VAL A 54 7.93 -15.20 -6.46
N ALA A 55 7.56 -14.48 -5.39
CA ALA A 55 6.59 -14.96 -4.39
C ALA A 55 5.18 -15.26 -4.96
N ILE A 56 4.78 -14.54 -6.01
CA ILE A 56 3.45 -14.62 -6.63
C ILE A 56 3.48 -15.03 -8.12
N ARG A 57 4.67 -15.33 -8.66
CA ARG A 57 4.83 -15.86 -10.02
C ARG A 57 4.12 -17.21 -10.15
N GLU A 58 3.57 -17.50 -11.32
CA GLU A 58 2.73 -18.69 -11.57
C GLU A 58 1.43 -18.74 -10.73
N LYS A 59 1.04 -17.64 -10.06
CA LYS A 59 -0.20 -17.54 -9.27
C LYS A 59 -1.11 -16.43 -9.83
N PRO A 60 -1.85 -16.69 -10.93
CA PRO A 60 -2.60 -15.65 -11.63
C PRO A 60 -3.61 -14.93 -10.72
N ALA A 61 -4.32 -15.64 -9.83
CA ALA A 61 -5.25 -15.00 -8.91
C ALA A 61 -4.58 -14.02 -7.93
N ALA A 62 -3.36 -14.32 -7.47
CA ALA A 62 -2.59 -13.43 -6.60
C ALA A 62 -2.11 -12.17 -7.35
N ILE A 63 -1.72 -12.33 -8.62
CA ILE A 63 -1.34 -11.23 -9.51
C ILE A 63 -2.55 -10.33 -9.77
N THR A 64 -3.71 -10.90 -10.09
CA THR A 64 -4.98 -10.17 -10.25
C THR A 64 -5.30 -9.36 -9.00
N ALA A 65 -5.22 -9.98 -7.83
CA ALA A 65 -5.48 -9.30 -6.55
C ALA A 65 -4.51 -8.14 -6.31
N ALA A 66 -3.21 -8.33 -6.58
CA ALA A 66 -2.22 -7.27 -6.44
C ALA A 66 -2.47 -6.09 -7.40
N ILE A 67 -2.88 -6.36 -8.64
CA ILE A 67 -3.20 -5.32 -9.62
C ILE A 67 -4.48 -4.57 -9.22
N LEU A 68 -5.52 -5.28 -8.79
CA LEU A 68 -6.77 -4.67 -8.33
C LEU A 68 -6.53 -3.82 -7.07
N PHE A 69 -5.75 -4.33 -6.12
CA PHE A 69 -5.37 -3.57 -4.94
C PHE A 69 -4.57 -2.32 -5.31
N GLY A 70 -3.59 -2.44 -6.20
CA GLY A 70 -2.87 -1.28 -6.69
C GLY A 70 -3.76 -0.28 -7.42
N ARG A 71 -4.78 -0.72 -8.15
CA ARG A 71 -5.77 0.17 -8.76
C ARG A 71 -6.52 0.99 -7.71
N GLU A 72 -6.85 0.42 -6.56
CA GLU A 72 -7.47 1.16 -5.43
C GLU A 72 -6.53 2.23 -4.84
N LEU A 73 -5.22 2.02 -4.96
CA LEU A 73 -4.16 2.97 -4.60
C LEU A 73 -3.78 3.90 -5.77
N GLU A 74 -4.55 3.89 -6.87
CA GLU A 74 -4.28 4.64 -8.10
C GLU A 74 -2.93 4.31 -8.77
N MET A 75 -2.44 3.08 -8.57
CA MET A 75 -1.19 2.58 -9.13
C MET A 75 -1.41 1.76 -10.42
N PRO A 76 -0.61 2.00 -11.47
CA PRO A 76 -0.61 1.17 -12.67
C PRO A 76 -0.19 -0.28 -12.40
N PRO A 77 -0.68 -1.28 -13.16
CA PRO A 77 -0.48 -2.70 -12.87
C PRO A 77 0.98 -3.12 -12.60
N MET A 78 1.91 -2.67 -13.43
CA MET A 78 3.33 -3.04 -13.30
C MET A 78 3.97 -2.41 -12.06
N GLN A 79 3.56 -1.19 -11.70
CA GLN A 79 4.04 -0.53 -10.48
C GLN A 79 3.47 -1.21 -9.23
N SER A 80 2.21 -1.65 -9.29
CA SER A 80 1.55 -2.43 -8.24
C SER A 80 2.33 -3.71 -7.96
N LEU A 81 2.66 -4.48 -9.00
CA LEU A 81 3.43 -5.72 -8.86
C LEU A 81 4.83 -5.48 -8.30
N ALA A 82 5.47 -4.37 -8.64
CA ALA A 82 6.83 -4.08 -8.17
C ALA A 82 6.89 -3.63 -6.70
N ASN A 83 5.82 -3.02 -6.16
CA ASN A 83 5.88 -2.29 -4.88
C ASN A 83 4.88 -2.77 -3.82
N ILE A 84 3.90 -3.60 -4.19
CA ILE A 84 2.96 -4.20 -3.23
C ILE A 84 3.48 -5.58 -2.82
N HIS A 85 3.70 -5.73 -1.52
CA HIS A 85 4.19 -6.96 -0.90
C HIS A 85 3.11 -7.54 0.00
N VAL A 86 2.87 -8.86 -0.09
CA VAL A 86 2.00 -9.57 0.84
C VAL A 86 2.87 -10.39 1.78
N ILE A 87 2.92 -9.97 3.04
CA ILE A 87 3.74 -10.59 4.08
C ILE A 87 2.79 -11.08 5.18
N GLU A 88 2.79 -12.39 5.44
CA GLU A 88 1.91 -13.02 6.43
C GLU A 88 0.43 -12.65 6.28
N GLY A 89 -0.04 -12.56 5.02
CA GLY A 89 -1.43 -12.22 4.71
C GLY A 89 -1.77 -10.73 4.83
N ARG A 90 -0.80 -9.87 5.13
CA ARG A 90 -0.97 -8.42 5.20
C ARG A 90 -0.31 -7.74 4.00
N ALA A 91 -1.06 -6.87 3.33
CA ALA A 91 -0.52 -6.03 2.28
C ALA A 91 0.35 -4.91 2.88
N ALA A 92 1.47 -4.65 2.23
CA ALA A 92 2.42 -3.59 2.55
C ALA A 92 2.96 -2.95 1.28
N LEU A 93 3.41 -1.70 1.41
CA LEU A 93 4.07 -0.96 0.35
C LEU A 93 5.56 -0.84 0.64
N ALA A 94 6.41 -0.89 -0.39
CA ALA A 94 7.80 -0.48 -0.23
C ALA A 94 7.86 0.96 0.33
N ALA A 95 8.76 1.23 1.29
CA ALA A 95 8.86 2.56 1.90
C ALA A 95 9.16 3.66 0.86
N GLU A 96 9.87 3.32 -0.23
CA GLU A 96 10.11 4.23 -1.34
C GLU A 96 8.82 4.59 -2.10
N GLN A 97 7.94 3.63 -2.33
CA GLN A 97 6.65 3.87 -2.97
C GLN A 97 5.77 4.79 -2.10
N MET A 98 5.80 4.63 -0.77
CA MET A 98 5.10 5.56 0.13
C MET A 98 5.56 7.00 -0.09
N ARG A 99 6.88 7.24 -0.21
CA ARG A 99 7.40 8.59 -0.50
C ARG A 99 6.95 9.09 -1.86
N ALA A 100 7.00 8.23 -2.87
CA ALA A 100 6.55 8.58 -4.22
C ALA A 100 5.09 9.04 -4.21
N MET A 101 4.21 8.36 -3.47
CA MET A 101 2.80 8.77 -3.31
C MET A 101 2.67 10.11 -2.59
N VAL A 102 3.45 10.34 -1.52
CA VAL A 102 3.46 11.62 -0.80
C VAL A 102 3.91 12.78 -1.70
N PHE A 103 4.94 12.57 -2.52
CA PHE A 103 5.39 13.57 -3.48
C PHE A 103 4.38 13.81 -4.60
N ALA A 104 3.76 12.75 -5.11
CA ALA A 104 2.70 12.86 -6.14
C ALA A 104 1.47 13.63 -5.62
N ALA A 105 1.15 13.48 -4.32
CA ALA A 105 0.11 14.26 -3.65
C ALA A 105 0.50 15.74 -3.39
N GLY A 106 1.72 16.15 -3.77
CA GLY A 106 2.21 17.52 -3.62
C GLY A 106 2.60 17.90 -2.19
N HIS A 107 2.92 16.92 -1.36
CA HIS A 107 3.43 17.11 0.00
C HIS A 107 4.96 17.08 0.03
N GLU A 108 5.54 17.40 1.20
CA GLU A 108 6.99 17.53 1.36
C GLU A 108 7.50 16.51 2.39
N ILE A 109 8.56 15.79 2.02
CA ILE A 109 9.41 15.01 2.92
C ILE A 109 10.86 15.46 2.68
N THR A 110 11.57 15.75 3.75
CA THR A 110 12.99 16.11 3.74
C THR A 110 13.74 15.28 4.77
N TYR A 111 15.06 15.15 4.59
CA TYR A 111 15.91 14.44 5.54
C TYR A 111 17.01 15.37 6.07
N PRO A 112 16.76 16.08 7.18
CA PRO A 112 17.78 16.90 7.82
C PRO A 112 19.04 16.13 8.23
N GLU A 113 18.89 14.84 8.57
CA GLU A 113 19.98 13.92 8.86
C GLU A 113 19.74 12.61 8.10
N LEU A 114 20.75 12.12 7.40
CA LEU A 114 20.66 10.92 6.55
C LEU A 114 22.00 10.17 6.53
N SER A 115 22.28 9.41 7.59
CA SER A 115 23.49 8.62 7.73
C SER A 115 23.22 7.17 8.09
N GLY A 116 24.28 6.35 8.09
CA GLY A 116 24.19 4.95 8.56
C GLY A 116 24.07 4.80 10.07
N VAL A 117 24.06 5.90 10.82
CA VAL A 117 23.97 5.92 12.29
C VAL A 117 22.63 6.50 12.74
N GLU A 118 22.17 7.55 12.08
CA GLU A 118 20.91 8.23 12.37
C GLU A 118 20.28 8.72 11.07
N VAL A 119 18.95 8.65 11.01
CA VAL A 119 18.14 9.28 9.97
C VAL A 119 17.02 10.03 10.64
N THR A 120 16.87 11.29 10.24
CA THR A 120 15.76 12.15 10.65
C THR A 120 14.94 12.48 9.42
N ALA A 121 13.69 12.04 9.39
CA ALA A 121 12.72 12.39 8.36
C ALA A 121 11.80 13.51 8.86
N ARG A 122 11.60 14.54 8.04
CA ARG A 122 10.71 15.66 8.33
C ARG A 122 9.66 15.79 7.24
N GLY A 123 8.39 15.79 7.63
CA GLY A 123 7.25 15.86 6.71
C GLY A 123 6.37 17.08 6.94
N ARG A 124 5.82 17.63 5.86
CA ARG A 124 4.80 18.68 5.89
C ARG A 124 3.69 18.37 4.89
N ARG A 125 2.45 18.52 5.34
CA ARG A 125 1.26 18.38 4.50
C ARG A 125 0.90 19.72 3.89
N ARG A 126 0.53 19.67 2.61
CA ARG A 126 -0.11 20.78 1.91
C ARG A 126 -1.62 20.60 1.98
N TYR A 127 -2.34 21.61 2.45
CA TYR A 127 -3.80 21.61 2.49
C TYR A 127 -4.38 22.11 1.16
N SER A 128 -5.68 21.87 0.96
CA SER A 128 -6.40 22.26 -0.27
C SER A 128 -6.46 23.76 -0.48
N ASP A 129 -6.40 24.56 0.59
CA ASP A 129 -6.29 26.03 0.55
C ASP A 129 -4.88 26.52 0.18
N GLY A 130 -3.94 25.61 -0.06
CA GLY A 130 -2.55 25.90 -0.42
C GLY A 130 -1.64 26.15 0.79
N SER A 131 -2.17 26.19 2.01
CA SER A 131 -1.39 26.34 3.23
C SER A 131 -0.64 25.06 3.59
N TRP A 132 0.33 25.17 4.50
CA TRP A 132 1.16 24.05 4.95
C TRP A 132 0.95 23.76 6.43
N SER A 133 0.93 22.49 6.79
CA SER A 133 0.99 22.06 8.18
C SER A 133 2.32 22.46 8.82
N ALA A 134 2.33 22.48 10.16
CA ALA A 134 3.58 22.48 10.90
C ALA A 134 4.42 21.23 10.53
N PRO A 135 5.76 21.35 10.52
CA PRO A 135 6.62 20.22 10.24
C PRO A 135 6.59 19.20 11.38
N THR A 136 6.35 17.94 11.04
CA THR A 136 6.54 16.80 11.94
C THR A 136 7.88 16.16 11.64
N THR A 137 8.63 15.79 12.67
CA THR A 137 9.96 15.17 12.53
C THR A 137 9.98 13.84 13.27
N VAL A 138 10.52 12.81 12.61
CA VAL A 138 10.73 11.48 13.16
C VAL A 138 12.20 11.14 13.00
N THR A 139 12.84 10.68 14.08
CA THR A 139 14.25 10.30 14.09
C THR A 139 14.39 8.84 14.46
N TRP A 140 15.12 8.09 13.64
CA TRP A 140 15.54 6.72 13.91
C TRP A 140 17.05 6.65 13.93
N ASN A 141 17.61 6.05 14.97
CA ASN A 141 19.04 5.79 15.05
C ASN A 141 19.34 4.30 15.26
N ARG A 142 20.61 3.96 15.10
CA ARG A 142 21.09 2.59 15.19
C ARG A 142 20.88 1.98 16.59
N ALA A 143 20.94 2.78 17.64
CA ALA A 143 20.71 2.29 19.01
C ALA A 143 19.24 1.86 19.21
N MET A 144 18.29 2.61 18.65
CA MET A 144 16.88 2.22 18.65
C MET A 144 16.65 0.95 17.84
N ALA A 145 17.28 0.83 16.67
CA ALA A 145 17.21 -0.38 15.85
C ALA A 145 17.83 -1.62 16.54
N GLU A 146 18.90 -1.43 17.31
CA GLU A 146 19.53 -2.49 18.10
C GLU A 146 18.66 -2.92 19.27
N ALA A 147 18.06 -1.96 20.00
CA ALA A 147 17.09 -2.24 21.05
C ALA A 147 15.85 -3.00 20.52
N ALA A 148 15.47 -2.74 19.26
CA ALA A 148 14.39 -3.45 18.57
C ALA A 148 14.84 -4.80 17.97
N GLY A 149 16.10 -5.22 18.12
CA GLY A 149 16.61 -6.50 17.62
C GLY A 149 16.77 -6.59 16.10
N LEU A 150 16.75 -5.45 15.39
CA LEU A 150 16.71 -5.41 13.93
C LEU A 150 18.10 -5.54 13.29
N THR A 151 19.14 -5.03 13.97
CA THR A 151 20.51 -4.91 13.43
C THR A 151 21.18 -6.25 13.10
N GLY A 152 20.65 -7.37 13.59
CA GLY A 152 21.12 -8.72 13.25
C GLY A 152 20.71 -9.19 11.87
N LYS A 153 19.62 -8.65 11.30
CA LYS A 153 19.07 -9.05 9.99
C LYS A 153 20.02 -8.66 8.85
N GLN A 154 20.06 -9.48 7.79
CA GLN A 154 21.03 -9.29 6.69
C GLN A 154 20.90 -7.92 6.02
N ASN A 155 19.68 -7.44 5.78
CA ASN A 155 19.42 -6.15 5.13
C ASN A 155 19.93 -4.98 5.98
N TRP A 156 19.69 -5.04 7.30
CA TRP A 156 20.20 -4.07 8.27
C TRP A 156 21.72 -4.03 8.34
N ARG A 157 22.39 -5.17 8.17
CA ARG A 157 23.87 -5.23 8.14
C ARG A 157 24.45 -4.69 6.84
N LYS A 158 23.82 -4.99 5.70
CA LYS A 158 24.31 -4.57 4.38
C LYS A 158 24.00 -3.11 4.06
N TYR A 159 22.81 -2.64 4.45
CA TYR A 159 22.27 -1.33 4.06
C TYR A 159 21.67 -0.57 5.26
N PRO A 160 22.44 -0.30 6.32
CA PRO A 160 21.92 0.30 7.56
C PRO A 160 21.24 1.65 7.35
N ARG A 161 21.82 2.53 6.52
CA ARG A 161 21.23 3.84 6.19
C ARG A 161 19.84 3.69 5.54
N ALA A 162 19.71 2.78 4.57
CA ALA A 162 18.46 2.58 3.85
C ALA A 162 17.37 2.00 4.76
N MET A 163 17.73 1.09 5.67
CA MET A 163 16.78 0.55 6.64
C MET A 163 16.33 1.61 7.66
N LEU A 164 17.25 2.44 8.17
CA LEU A 164 16.90 3.57 9.05
C LEU A 164 16.00 4.58 8.31
N GLU A 165 16.31 4.87 7.04
CA GLU A 165 15.49 5.74 6.18
C GLU A 165 14.08 5.17 5.99
N ALA A 166 13.96 3.87 5.70
CA ALA A 166 12.68 3.20 5.55
C ALA A 166 11.85 3.29 6.83
N ARG A 167 12.45 3.08 8.01
CA ARG A 167 11.76 3.22 9.31
C ARG A 167 11.29 4.63 9.59
N ALA A 168 12.18 5.61 9.47
CA ALA A 168 11.82 7.01 9.70
C ALA A 168 10.73 7.48 8.73
N THR A 169 10.81 7.06 7.47
CA THR A 169 9.80 7.36 6.45
C THR A 169 8.46 6.73 6.78
N ALA A 170 8.41 5.42 7.04
CA ALA A 170 7.16 4.70 7.22
C ALA A 170 6.38 5.23 8.44
N GLU A 171 7.09 5.52 9.54
CA GLU A 171 6.49 6.14 10.71
C GLU A 171 6.00 7.56 10.43
N LEU A 172 6.80 8.38 9.73
CA LEU A 172 6.37 9.72 9.32
C LEU A 172 5.12 9.68 8.42
N CYS A 173 5.07 8.74 7.46
CA CYS A 173 3.92 8.55 6.58
C CYS A 173 2.66 8.19 7.36
N ARG A 174 2.74 7.29 8.34
CA ARG A 174 1.59 6.98 9.21
C ARG A 174 1.11 8.18 10.02
N LEU A 175 2.04 9.00 10.51
CA LEU A 175 1.70 10.15 11.36
C LEU A 175 1.11 11.32 10.56
N VAL A 176 1.63 11.60 9.37
CA VAL A 176 1.33 12.83 8.63
C VAL A 176 0.52 12.58 7.36
N PHE A 177 0.69 11.42 6.72
CA PHE A 177 0.14 11.07 5.40
C PHE A 177 -0.67 9.76 5.36
N PRO A 178 -1.48 9.41 6.39
CA PRO A 178 -2.13 8.09 6.46
C PRO A 178 -3.20 7.87 5.37
N ASP A 179 -3.85 8.93 4.91
CA ASP A 179 -4.76 8.93 3.77
C ASP A 179 -4.03 8.68 2.44
N VAL A 180 -2.85 9.26 2.25
CA VAL A 180 -2.04 9.10 1.03
C VAL A 180 -1.45 7.70 0.92
N THR A 181 -1.00 7.12 2.04
CA THR A 181 -0.48 5.74 2.06
C THR A 181 -1.55 4.70 2.40
N HIS A 182 -2.82 5.11 2.45
CA HIS A 182 -3.97 4.25 2.75
C HIS A 182 -3.83 3.43 4.06
N GLY A 183 -3.11 3.97 5.04
CA GLY A 183 -2.84 3.33 6.32
C GLY A 183 -1.99 2.05 6.24
N LEU A 184 -1.38 1.77 5.08
CA LEU A 184 -0.60 0.55 4.88
C LEU A 184 0.74 0.61 5.63
N PRO A 185 1.21 -0.51 6.19
CA PRO A 185 2.55 -0.62 6.74
C PRO A 185 3.59 -0.69 5.61
N SER A 186 4.86 -0.38 5.90
CA SER A 186 5.91 -0.60 4.92
C SER A 186 6.31 -2.08 4.87
N ALA A 187 6.76 -2.53 3.70
CA ALA A 187 7.19 -3.91 3.49
C ALA A 187 8.35 -4.25 4.43
N GLU A 188 9.31 -3.34 4.56
CA GLU A 188 10.47 -3.46 5.44
C GLU A 188 10.05 -3.62 6.91
N GLU A 189 9.01 -2.92 7.35
CA GLU A 189 8.52 -3.04 8.71
C GLU A 189 7.85 -4.39 8.99
N LEU A 190 7.07 -4.90 8.04
CA LEU A 190 6.45 -6.21 8.16
C LEU A 190 7.50 -7.33 8.08
N GLU A 191 8.47 -7.25 7.18
CA GLU A 191 9.60 -8.19 7.09
C GLU A 191 10.45 -8.18 8.37
N ASP A 192 10.52 -7.04 9.02
CA ASP A 192 11.22 -6.90 10.28
C ASP A 192 10.44 -7.49 11.48
N CYS A 193 9.10 -7.46 11.45
CA CYS A 193 8.26 -8.10 12.46
C CYS A 193 8.10 -9.61 12.24
N GLY A 194 8.12 -10.08 10.99
CA GLY A 194 8.13 -11.49 10.66
C GLY A 194 9.50 -12.11 10.95
N ALA A 195 9.59 -12.84 12.06
CA ALA A 195 10.69 -13.76 12.39
C ALA A 195 10.14 -14.89 13.28
#